data_AF-A0A165DMI0-F1
#
_entry.id   AF-A0A165DMI0-F1
#
_cell.length_a   1.000
_cell.length_b   1.000
_cell.length_c   1.000
_cell.angle_alpha   90.00
_cell.angle_beta   90.00
_cell.angle_gamma   90.00
#
_symmetry.space_group_name_H-M   'P 1'
#
loop_
_entity.id
_entity.type
_entity.pdbx_description
1 polymer ?
#
loop_
_entity_poly.entity_id
_entity_poly.type
_entity_poly.pdbx_seq_one_letter_code
_entity_poly.pdbx_strand_id
1 'polypeptide(L)'
;MAHNPHNPQIPQNAHNAQQGYVQRLNNHYQGPLRLSPQTYIYYDVQLAEGSTFVATVWLRNFNPPAYYVGRGIGQMAAKESAAFTAGRALGLW
;
A
#
# COMPACT_ATOMS: atom_id res chain seq x y z
N MET A 1 -1.46 18.72 -30.42
CA MET A 1 -0.28 17.97 -29.92
C MET A 1 -0.16 18.29 -28.42
N ALA A 2 -0.14 17.23 -27.58
CA ALA A 2 0.36 17.15 -26.19
C ALA A 2 -0.17 18.18 -25.14
N HIS A 3 -1.03 17.80 -24.19
CA HIS A 3 -0.79 17.12 -22.89
C HIS A 3 -0.86 18.11 -21.71
N ASN A 4 -1.93 18.02 -20.89
CA ASN A 4 -1.88 17.76 -19.44
C ASN A 4 -3.25 18.02 -18.78
N PRO A 5 -4.00 16.98 -18.38
CA PRO A 5 -5.12 17.17 -17.46
C PRO A 5 -4.61 17.42 -16.04
N HIS A 6 -5.16 18.47 -15.41
CA HIS A 6 -5.05 18.79 -14.00
C HIS A 6 -5.25 17.53 -13.14
N ASN A 7 -4.20 17.07 -12.46
CA ASN A 7 -4.33 16.12 -11.36
C ASN A 7 -4.23 16.92 -10.06
N PRO A 8 -5.32 17.09 -9.28
CA PRO A 8 -5.24 17.80 -8.01
C PRO A 8 -4.27 17.05 -7.08
N GLN A 9 -3.14 17.70 -6.76
CA GLN A 9 -2.22 17.23 -5.74
C GLN A 9 -2.96 17.26 -4.41
N ILE A 10 -3.45 16.10 -3.98
CA ILE A 10 -4.06 15.91 -2.68
C ILE A 10 -3.00 16.35 -1.64
N PRO A 11 -3.29 17.35 -0.79
CA PRO A 11 -2.30 17.89 0.14
C PRO A 11 -1.78 16.79 1.06
N GLN A 12 -0.46 16.63 1.08
CA GLN A 12 0.29 15.57 1.74
C GLN A 12 0.25 15.63 3.28
N ASN A 13 -0.62 16.44 3.91
CA ASN A 13 -0.50 16.80 5.33
C ASN A 13 -1.46 16.08 6.31
N ALA A 14 -2.16 15.01 5.92
CA ALA A 14 -3.06 14.24 6.80
C ALA A 14 -2.43 12.93 7.33
N HIS A 15 -1.16 12.98 7.74
CA HIS A 15 -0.23 11.89 7.52
C HIS A 15 0.72 11.67 8.73
N ASN A 16 0.22 11.53 9.95
CA ASN A 16 1.09 11.52 11.14
C ASN A 16 0.97 10.30 12.07
N ALA A 17 0.62 9.11 11.54
CA ALA A 17 0.69 7.89 12.36
C ALA A 17 1.23 6.64 11.65
N GLN A 18 1.21 6.56 10.31
CA GLN A 18 1.64 5.37 9.57
C GLN A 18 2.23 5.73 8.20
N GLN A 19 3.24 6.60 8.14
CA GLN A 19 3.79 7.02 6.84
C GLN A 19 4.92 6.13 6.36
N GLY A 20 4.79 5.61 5.14
CA GLY A 20 5.90 5.06 4.37
C GLY A 20 6.09 3.55 4.48
N TYR A 21 5.16 2.79 5.06
CA TYR A 21 5.18 1.33 5.00
C TYR A 21 4.96 0.84 3.57
N VAL A 22 4.08 1.52 2.81
CA VAL A 22 3.91 1.23 1.37
C VAL A 22 5.24 1.42 0.62
N GLN A 23 5.94 2.53 0.89
CA GLN A 23 7.23 2.82 0.24
C GLN A 23 8.31 1.82 0.68
N ARG A 24 8.41 1.51 1.98
CA ARG A 24 9.37 0.52 2.49
C ARG A 24 9.12 -0.88 1.94
N LEU A 25 7.85 -1.27 1.81
CA LEU A 25 7.47 -2.54 1.19
C LEU A 25 7.91 -2.58 -0.28
N ASN A 26 7.66 -1.50 -1.04
CA ASN A 26 8.12 -1.40 -2.42
C ASN A 26 9.67 -1.46 -2.52
N ASN A 27 10.38 -0.78 -1.63
CA ASN A 27 11.85 -0.80 -1.58
C ASN A 27 12.39 -2.20 -1.26
N HIS A 28 11.71 -2.97 -0.40
CA HIS A 28 12.08 -4.36 -0.12
C HIS A 28 11.96 -5.26 -1.37
N TYR A 29 10.93 -5.04 -2.18
CA TYR A 29 10.79 -5.76 -3.45
C TYR A 29 11.85 -5.33 -4.47
N GLN A 30 12.17 -4.04 -4.57
CA GLN A 30 13.18 -3.56 -5.52
C GLN A 30 14.62 -3.88 -5.12
N GLY A 31 14.94 -3.85 -3.83
CA GLY A 31 16.30 -4.02 -3.33
C GLY A 31 16.70 -5.50 -3.19
N PRO A 32 16.43 -6.14 -2.04
CA PRO A 32 16.79 -7.54 -1.79
C PRO A 32 16.23 -8.52 -2.82
N LEU A 33 14.96 -8.36 -3.20
CA LEU A 33 14.28 -9.33 -4.08
C LEU A 33 14.52 -9.04 -5.57
N ARG A 34 14.95 -7.83 -5.93
CA ARG A 34 15.07 -7.35 -7.33
C ARG A 34 13.81 -7.63 -8.18
N LEU A 35 12.65 -7.61 -7.54
CA LEU A 35 11.34 -7.79 -8.16
C LEU A 35 10.68 -6.43 -8.42
N SER A 36 9.89 -6.34 -9.48
CA SER A 36 9.09 -5.15 -9.76
C SER A 36 7.89 -5.07 -8.81
N PRO A 37 7.81 -4.09 -7.90
CA PRO A 37 6.70 -3.97 -6.95
C PRO A 37 5.33 -3.95 -7.63
N GLN A 38 5.23 -3.30 -8.80
CA GLN A 38 3.98 -3.17 -9.54
C GLN A 38 3.44 -4.51 -10.07
N THR A 39 4.33 -5.48 -10.30
CA THR A 39 3.96 -6.82 -10.76
C THR A 39 3.53 -7.71 -9.60
N TYR A 40 4.14 -7.53 -8.42
CA TYR A 40 4.02 -8.46 -7.30
C TYR A 40 3.24 -7.94 -6.10
N ILE A 41 3.04 -6.64 -5.98
CA ILE A 41 2.28 -5.99 -4.90
C ILE A 41 1.06 -5.33 -5.52
N TYR A 42 -0.13 -5.77 -5.10
CA TYR A 42 -1.39 -5.19 -5.54
C TYR A 42 -2.22 -4.75 -4.33
N TYR A 43 -2.76 -3.53 -4.37
CA TYR A 43 -3.65 -3.00 -3.33
C TYR A 43 -5.06 -2.90 -3.87
N ASP A 44 -5.99 -3.61 -3.24
CA ASP A 44 -7.42 -3.40 -3.37
C ASP A 44 -7.89 -2.52 -2.21
N VAL A 45 -8.64 -1.44 -2.46
CA VAL A 45 -9.14 -0.57 -1.40
C VAL A 45 -10.62 -0.36 -1.55
N GLN A 46 -11.35 -0.67 -0.49
CA GLN A 46 -12.80 -0.62 -0.46
C GLN A 46 -13.27 0.28 0.68
N LEU A 47 -14.37 0.99 0.46
CA LEU A 47 -15.05 1.72 1.51
C LEU A 47 -15.75 0.71 2.42
N ALA A 48 -15.46 0.73 3.72
CA ALA A 48 -16.20 -0.08 4.70
C ALA A 48 -17.41 0.68 5.21
N GLU A 49 -17.18 1.80 5.89
CA GLU A 49 -18.25 2.57 6.53
C GLU A 49 -17.80 4.01 6.80
N GLY A 50 -18.65 4.99 6.47
CA GLY A 50 -18.37 6.41 6.72
C GLY A 50 -17.10 6.88 6.03
N SER A 51 -16.07 7.22 6.82
CA SER A 51 -14.74 7.61 6.32
C SER A 51 -13.70 6.48 6.44
N THR A 52 -14.13 5.28 6.82
CA THR A 52 -13.26 4.12 7.03
C THR A 52 -13.13 3.30 5.76
N PHE A 53 -11.89 3.04 5.38
CA PHE A 53 -11.53 2.19 4.25
C PHE A 53 -10.84 0.92 4.75
N VAL A 54 -11.00 -0.15 3.99
CA VAL A 54 -10.28 -1.41 4.13
C VAL A 54 -9.38 -1.56 2.91
N ALA A 55 -8.10 -1.77 3.12
CA ALA A 55 -7.17 -2.09 2.06
C ALA A 55 -6.68 -3.53 2.21
N THR A 56 -6.65 -4.27 1.11
CA THR A 56 -6.06 -5.60 1.02
C THR A 56 -4.83 -5.51 0.12
N VAL A 57 -3.65 -5.83 0.66
CA VAL A 57 -2.42 -5.96 -0.11
C VAL A 57 -2.19 -7.42 -0.46
N TRP A 58 -1.97 -7.70 -1.74
CA TRP A 58 -1.69 -9.03 -2.29
C TRP A 58 -0.23 -9.11 -2.72
N LEU A 59 0.48 -10.12 -2.23
CA LEU A 59 1.87 -10.43 -2.53
C LEU A 59 1.94 -11.68 -3.42
N ARG A 60 2.13 -11.47 -4.72
CA ARG A 60 2.09 -12.54 -5.75
C ARG A 60 3.37 -13.36 -5.86
N ASN A 61 4.41 -13.00 -5.14
CA ASN A 61 5.69 -13.73 -5.12
C ASN A 61 5.66 -14.95 -4.18
N PHE A 62 4.57 -15.17 -3.43
CA PHE A 62 4.38 -16.33 -2.57
C PHE A 62 3.53 -17.40 -3.28
N ASN A 63 3.77 -18.68 -2.96
CA ASN A 63 2.93 -19.79 -3.41
C ASN A 63 2.38 -20.56 -2.19
N PRO A 64 1.09 -20.41 -1.85
CA PRO A 64 0.08 -19.58 -2.52
C PRO A 64 0.32 -18.07 -2.31
N PRO A 65 -0.26 -17.19 -3.16
CA PRO A 65 -0.18 -15.74 -2.97
C PRO A 65 -0.68 -15.35 -1.58
N ALA A 66 0.12 -14.56 -0.87
CA ALA A 66 -0.25 -14.06 0.46
C ALA A 66 -1.04 -12.76 0.34
N TYR A 67 -2.01 -12.54 1.22
CA TYR A 67 -2.69 -11.25 1.32
C TYR A 67 -2.81 -10.79 2.76
N TYR A 68 -2.79 -9.48 2.96
CA TYR A 68 -2.87 -8.85 4.27
C TYR A 68 -3.85 -7.67 4.22
N VAL A 69 -4.59 -7.49 5.30
CA VAL A 69 -5.66 -6.50 5.37
C VAL A 69 -5.28 -5.40 6.37
N GLY A 70 -5.55 -4.16 5.99
CA GLY A 70 -5.42 -2.98 6.84
C GLY A 70 -6.69 -2.15 6.82
N ARG A 71 -6.92 -1.41 7.91
CA ARG A 71 -8.06 -0.50 8.04
C ARG A 71 -7.56 0.88 8.42
N GLY A 72 -8.20 1.92 7.90
CA GLY A 72 -7.84 3.28 8.23
C GLY A 72 -8.87 4.30 7.79
N ILE A 73 -8.83 5.48 8.38
CA ILE A 73 -9.63 6.64 7.96
C ILE A 73 -8.97 7.22 6.71
N GLY A 74 -9.66 7.11 5.57
CA GLY A 74 -9.11 7.42 4.25
C GLY A 74 -8.31 6.28 3.60
N GLN A 75 -8.30 6.27 2.26
CA GLN A 75 -7.69 5.20 1.46
C GLN A 75 -6.20 5.00 1.75
N MET A 76 -5.45 6.09 1.94
CA MET A 76 -4.01 6.02 2.17
C MET A 76 -3.68 5.40 3.53
N ALA A 77 -4.42 5.77 4.58
CA ALA A 77 -4.24 5.16 5.91
C ALA A 77 -4.55 3.65 5.87
N ALA A 78 -5.59 3.24 5.15
CA ALA A 78 -5.89 1.82 4.98
C ALA A 78 -4.74 1.08 4.27
N LYS A 79 -4.20 1.65 3.17
CA LYS A 79 -3.06 1.05 2.44
C LYS A 79 -1.82 0.92 3.32
N GLU A 80 -1.50 1.95 4.09
CA GLU A 80 -0.35 1.94 5.01
C GLU A 80 -0.53 0.91 6.13
N SER A 81 -1.73 0.75 6.67
CA SER A 81 -2.05 -0.30 7.63
C SER A 81 -1.91 -1.72 7.01
N ALA A 82 -2.31 -1.88 5.75
CA ALA A 82 -2.16 -3.16 5.03
C ALA A 82 -0.68 -3.48 4.77
N ALA A 83 0.09 -2.47 4.33
CA ALA A 83 1.52 -2.57 4.10
C ALA A 83 2.30 -2.82 5.41
N PHE A 84 1.88 -2.22 6.52
CA PHE A 84 2.43 -2.48 7.86
C PHE A 84 2.29 -3.97 8.21
N THR A 85 1.09 -4.51 8.04
CA THR A 85 0.77 -5.91 8.35
C THR A 85 1.56 -6.86 7.46
N ALA A 86 1.66 -6.56 6.16
CA ALA A 86 2.47 -7.32 5.22
C ALA A 86 3.96 -7.31 5.61
N GLY A 87 4.55 -6.14 5.89
CA GLY A 87 5.96 -6.07 6.25
C GLY A 87 6.30 -6.76 7.57
N ARG A 88 5.39 -6.72 8.55
CA ARG A 88 5.53 -7.49 9.80
C ARG A 88 5.53 -9.01 9.54
N ALA A 89 4.64 -9.49 8.66
CA ALA A 89 4.60 -10.91 8.28
C ALA A 89 5.84 -11.35 7.48
N LEU A 90 6.45 -10.42 6.74
CA LEU A 90 7.71 -10.62 6.02
C LEU A 90 8.96 -10.48 6.91
N GLY A 91 8.81 -10.10 8.18
CA GLY A 91 9.94 -9.88 9.10
C GLY A 91 10.76 -8.63 8.79
N LEU A 92 10.17 -7.61 8.17
CA LEU A 92 10.84 -6.33 7.87
C LEU A 92 10.94 -5.40 9.09
N TRP A 93 10.10 -5.64 10.11
CA TRP A 93 10.09 -5.01 11.43
C TRP A 93 9.27 -5.83 12.44
#